data_AF-A0AAN6QHP4-F1
#
_entry.id   AF-A0AAN6QHP4-F1
#
_cell.length_a   1.000
_cell.length_b   1.000
_cell.length_c   1.000
_cell.angle_alpha   90.00
_cell.angle_beta   90.00
_cell.angle_gamma   90.00
#
_symmetry.space_group_name_H-M   'P 1'
#
loop_
_entity.id
_entity.type
_entity.pdbx_description
1 polymer ?
#
loop_
_entity_poly.entity_id
_entity_poly.type
_entity_poly.pdbx_seq_one_letter_code
_entity_poly.pdbx_strand_id
1 'polypeptide(L)'
;MPLHFLALLHPKPDKVARVEEIAQSVCEYVHENEPGVLKYQWFRTGYPEKPMIVVLETYLDQAAVDTHKASSKLAWLVEVSQKEDNMTAPIELLPLEEFAGWESRS
;
A
#
# COMPACT_ATOMS: atom_id res chain seq x y z
N MET A 1 1.58 -20.19 4.44
CA MET A 1 2.41 -19.58 3.38
C MET A 1 2.10 -18.11 3.39
N PRO A 2 3.10 -17.23 3.23
CA PRO A 2 2.84 -15.80 3.15
C PRO A 2 1.85 -15.47 2.03
N LEU A 3 1.06 -14.42 2.24
CA LEU A 3 0.14 -13.90 1.23
C LEU A 3 0.74 -12.61 0.64
N HIS A 4 0.69 -12.47 -0.68
CA HIS A 4 1.30 -11.37 -1.39
C HIS A 4 0.23 -10.51 -2.06
N PHE A 5 0.37 -9.19 -1.99
CA PHE A 5 -0.54 -8.24 -2.62
C PHE A 5 0.22 -7.10 -3.29
N LEU A 6 -0.40 -6.56 -4.35
CA LEU A 6 -0.12 -5.21 -4.84
C LEU A 6 -1.31 -4.32 -4.56
N ALA A 7 -1.09 -3.17 -3.94
CA ALA A 7 -2.06 -2.08 -3.92
C ALA A 7 -1.65 -1.01 -4.94
N LEU A 8 -2.55 -0.65 -5.85
CA LEU A 8 -2.33 0.39 -6.85
C LEU A 8 -3.12 1.64 -6.45
N LEU A 9 -2.40 2.75 -6.34
CA LEU A 9 -2.95 4.06 -6.01
C LEU A 9 -2.71 5.00 -7.20
N HIS A 10 -3.75 5.74 -7.57
CA HIS A 10 -3.73 6.66 -8.71
C HIS A 10 -3.90 8.09 -8.23
N PRO A 11 -2.87 8.70 -7.59
CA PRO A 11 -2.96 10.08 -7.12
C PRO A 11 -3.26 11.03 -8.27
N LYS A 12 -3.90 12.16 -7.98
CA LYS A 12 -3.94 13.27 -8.94
C LYS A 12 -2.54 13.85 -9.13
N PRO A 13 -2.20 14.37 -10.33
CA PRO A 13 -0.88 14.95 -10.61
C PRO A 13 -0.42 15.99 -9.59
N ASP A 14 -1.34 16.83 -9.09
CA ASP A 14 -1.09 17.88 -8.09
C ASP A 14 -1.09 17.38 -6.64
N LYS A 15 -1.37 16.08 -6.40
CA LYS A 15 -1.54 15.48 -5.06
C LYS A 15 -0.49 14.43 -4.71
N VAL A 16 0.43 14.12 -5.62
CA VAL A 16 1.47 13.08 -5.42
C VAL A 16 2.24 13.28 -4.12
N ALA A 17 2.77 14.49 -3.87
CA ALA A 17 3.52 14.78 -2.65
C ALA A 17 2.70 14.60 -1.37
N ARG A 18 1.39 14.90 -1.42
CA ARG A 18 0.49 14.71 -0.29
C ARG A 18 0.24 13.23 0.00
N VAL A 19 0.05 12.43 -1.06
CA VAL A 19 -0.12 10.97 -0.90
C VAL A 19 1.15 10.32 -0.36
N GLU A 20 2.33 10.83 -0.71
CA GLU A 20 3.60 10.35 -0.16
C GLU A 20 3.79 10.66 1.33
N GLU A 21 3.34 11.83 1.79
CA GLU A 21 3.32 12.17 3.22
C GLU A 21 2.39 11.22 4.00
N ILE A 22 1.20 10.97 3.46
CA ILE A 22 0.25 10.00 4.03
C ILE A 22 0.90 8.60 4.06
N ALA A 23 1.56 8.19 2.98
CA ALA A 23 2.23 6.91 2.87
C ALA A 23 3.31 6.70 3.95
N GLN A 24 4.16 7.71 4.18
CA GLN A 24 5.18 7.67 5.24
C GLN A 24 4.55 7.39 6.61
N SER A 25 3.50 8.13 6.95
CA SER A 25 2.81 7.96 8.22
C SER A 25 2.11 6.60 8.36
N VAL A 26 1.60 6.02 7.27
CA VAL A 26 1.04 4.66 7.26
C VAL A 26 2.14 3.63 7.44
N CYS A 27 3.27 3.75 6.73
CA CYS A 27 4.40 2.83 6.86
C CYS A 27 4.94 2.76 8.30
N GLU A 28 5.11 3.91 8.96
CA GLU A 28 5.55 3.98 10.36
C GLU A 28 4.59 3.21 11.27
N TYR A 29 3.29 3.48 11.15
CA TYR A 29 2.27 2.81 11.94
C TYR A 29 2.25 1.30 11.69
N VAL A 30 2.25 0.85 10.43
CA VAL A 30 2.22 -0.57 10.07
C VAL A 30 3.44 -1.29 10.64
N HIS A 31 4.63 -0.70 10.50
CA HIS A 31 5.86 -1.29 11.03
C HIS A 31 5.83 -1.43 12.56
N GLU A 32 5.26 -0.46 13.29
CA GLU A 32 5.20 -0.47 14.75
C GLU A 32 4.10 -1.38 15.31
N ASN A 33 2.95 -1.48 14.62
CA ASN A 33 1.73 -2.04 15.19
C ASN A 33 1.30 -3.36 14.56
N GLU A 34 1.83 -3.72 13.39
CA GLU A 34 1.34 -4.85 12.60
C GLU A 34 2.46 -5.86 12.32
N PRO A 35 2.92 -6.63 13.33
CA PRO A 35 4.06 -7.56 13.18
C PRO A 35 3.79 -8.72 12.20
N GLY A 36 2.53 -8.92 11.79
CA GLY A 36 2.15 -9.88 10.75
C GLY A 36 2.39 -9.38 9.31
N VAL A 37 2.71 -8.10 9.13
CA VAL A 37 3.11 -7.51 7.84
C VAL A 37 4.62 -7.65 7.69
N LEU A 38 5.04 -8.58 6.82
CA LEU A 38 6.44 -8.97 6.65
C LEU A 38 7.19 -8.07 5.66
N LYS A 39 6.46 -7.49 4.70
CA LYS A 39 6.99 -6.55 3.70
C LYS A 39 5.93 -5.50 3.42
N TYR A 40 6.30 -4.23 3.43
CA TYR A 40 5.40 -3.12 3.14
C TYR A 40 6.19 -2.00 2.48
N GLN A 41 6.26 -2.00 1.15
CA GLN A 41 7.13 -1.12 0.38
C GLN A 41 6.33 -0.33 -0.64
N TRP A 42 6.52 0.99 -0.65
CA TRP A 42 5.82 1.91 -1.52
C TRP A 42 6.76 2.41 -2.63
N PHE A 43 6.30 2.35 -3.86
CA PHE A 43 7.07 2.71 -5.05
C PHE A 43 6.34 3.78 -5.86
N ARG A 44 7.11 4.70 -6.46
CA ARG A 44 6.62 5.61 -7.50
C ARG A 44 6.72 4.93 -8.86
N THR A 45 5.69 5.08 -9.69
CA THR A 45 5.69 4.64 -11.08
C THR A 45 4.72 5.48 -11.92
N GLY A 46 4.56 5.14 -13.19
CA GLY A 46 3.71 5.89 -14.14
C GLY A 46 4.42 7.08 -14.78
N TYR A 47 3.63 8.03 -15.26
CA TYR A 47 4.08 9.23 -15.98
C TYR A 47 3.69 10.50 -15.23
N PRO A 48 4.33 11.66 -15.44
CA PRO A 48 4.00 12.90 -14.74
C PRO A 48 2.51 13.30 -14.80
N GLU A 49 1.85 13.09 -15.95
CA GLU A 49 0.44 13.39 -16.17
C GLU A 49 -0.52 12.31 -15.63
N LYS A 50 -0.01 11.12 -15.33
CA LYS A 50 -0.74 9.96 -14.80
C LYS A 50 0.14 9.23 -13.78
N PRO A 51 0.41 9.86 -12.62
CA PRO A 51 1.26 9.27 -11.62
C PRO A 51 0.57 8.05 -11.00
N MET A 52 1.38 7.10 -10.57
CA MET A 52 0.92 5.90 -9.88
C MET A 52 1.84 5.61 -8.71
N ILE A 53 1.26 5.14 -7.63
CA ILE A 53 1.98 4.61 -6.48
C ILE A 53 1.59 3.15 -6.34
N VAL A 54 2.58 2.28 -6.14
CA VAL A 54 2.39 0.84 -5.97
C VAL A 54 2.91 0.43 -4.61
N VAL A 55 2.11 -0.32 -3.87
CA VAL A 55 2.52 -0.92 -2.60
C VAL A 55 2.70 -2.42 -2.81
N LEU A 56 3.88 -2.92 -2.47
CA LEU A 56 4.14 -4.36 -2.40
C LEU A 56 4.05 -4.80 -0.95
N GLU A 57 3.11 -5.72 -0.70
CA GLU A 57 2.74 -6.16 0.63
C GLU A 57 2.89 -7.68 0.76
N THR A 58 3.54 -8.14 1.82
CA THR A 58 3.61 -9.55 2.18
C THR A 58 3.13 -9.74 3.61
N TYR A 59 2.18 -10.65 3.81
CA TYR A 59 1.57 -10.96 5.09
C TYR A 59 1.91 -12.37 5.52
N LEU A 60 2.04 -12.60 6.82
CA LEU A 60 2.29 -13.93 7.39
C LEU A 60 1.16 -14.92 7.05
N ASP A 61 -0.08 -14.47 7.19
CA ASP A 61 -1.30 -15.26 6.99
C ASP A 61 -2.53 -14.35 6.79
N GLN A 62 -3.72 -14.96 6.70
CA GLN A 62 -4.97 -14.23 6.52
C GLN A 62 -5.34 -13.38 7.75
N ALA A 63 -4.97 -13.79 8.97
CA ALA A 63 -5.27 -13.01 10.17
C ALA A 63 -4.47 -11.70 10.19
N ALA A 64 -3.24 -11.70 9.67
CA ALA A 64 -2.46 -10.50 9.45
C ALA A 64 -3.11 -9.56 8.41
N VAL A 65 -3.64 -10.12 7.31
CA VAL A 65 -4.40 -9.34 6.31
C VAL A 65 -5.65 -8.70 6.94
N ASP A 66 -6.40 -9.46 7.72
CA ASP A 66 -7.63 -8.99 8.36
C ASP A 66 -7.33 -7.90 9.40
N THR A 67 -6.23 -8.05 10.14
CA THR A 67 -5.73 -7.03 11.09
C THR A 67 -5.37 -5.74 10.38
N HIS A 68 -4.60 -5.83 9.28
CA HIS A 68 -4.23 -4.66 8.46
C HIS A 68 -5.47 -3.95 7.91
N LYS A 69 -6.40 -4.69 7.31
CA LYS A 69 -7.66 -4.14 6.77
C LYS A 69 -8.54 -3.46 7.82
N ALA A 70 -8.51 -3.95 9.05
CA ALA A 70 -9.25 -3.37 10.17
C ALA A 70 -8.50 -2.22 10.87
N SER A 71 -7.29 -1.88 10.43
CA SER A 71 -6.47 -0.88 11.14
C SER A 71 -7.09 0.50 11.08
N SER A 72 -7.07 1.20 12.21
CA SER A 72 -7.56 2.58 12.30
C SER A 72 -6.74 3.51 11.40
N LYS A 73 -5.47 3.18 11.15
CA LYS A 73 -4.60 3.95 10.27
C LYS A 73 -4.98 3.80 8.80
N LEU A 74 -5.38 2.61 8.35
CA LEU A 74 -5.93 2.44 7.00
C LEU A 74 -7.28 3.15 6.84
N ALA A 75 -8.17 3.05 7.83
CA ALA A 75 -9.42 3.81 7.82
C ALA A 75 -9.16 5.32 7.69
N TRP A 76 -8.18 5.84 8.44
CA TRP A 76 -7.71 7.22 8.33
C TRP A 76 -7.16 7.58 6.94
N LEU A 77 -6.34 6.71 6.33
CA LEU A 77 -5.84 6.93 4.96
C LEU A 77 -7.00 7.10 3.98
N VAL A 78 -8.01 6.23 4.04
CA VAL A 78 -9.17 6.28 3.15
C VAL A 78 -9.96 7.57 3.37
N GLU A 79 -10.22 7.91 4.63
CA GLU A 79 -10.95 9.12 5.01
C GLU A 79 -10.24 10.39 4.55
N VAL A 80 -8.94 10.52 4.82
CA VAL A 80 -8.13 11.67 4.39
C VAL A 80 -8.10 11.78 2.86
N SER A 81 -7.88 10.66 2.18
CA SER A 81 -7.82 10.61 0.72
C SER A 81 -9.13 11.04 0.06
N GLN A 82 -10.27 10.63 0.63
CA GLN A 82 -11.60 11.06 0.18
C GLN A 82 -11.88 12.53 0.48
N LYS A 83 -11.58 12.99 1.69
CA LYS A 83 -11.82 14.39 2.11
C LYS A 83 -11.00 15.40 1.31
N GLU A 84 -9.74 15.06 1.03
CA GLU A 84 -8.81 15.90 0.28
C GLU A 84 -8.89 15.70 -1.24
N ASP A 85 -9.72 14.73 -1.68
CA ASP A 85 -9.94 14.37 -3.08
C ASP A 85 -8.60 14.07 -3.80
N ASN A 86 -7.79 13.20 -3.18
CA ASN A 86 -6.39 12.95 -3.53
C ASN A 86 -6.20 12.02 -4.74
N MET A 87 -7.18 11.18 -5.06
CA MET A 87 -7.06 10.11 -6.05
C MET A 87 -7.95 10.35 -7.27
N THR A 88 -7.51 9.85 -8.42
CA THR A 88 -8.30 9.83 -9.66
C THR A 88 -9.21 8.60 -9.77
N ALA A 89 -8.92 7.55 -9.01
CA ALA A 89 -9.65 6.29 -8.97
C ALA A 89 -9.56 5.66 -7.56
N PRO A 90 -10.47 4.72 -7.21
CA PRO A 90 -10.33 3.89 -6.02
C PRO A 90 -9.00 3.12 -5.99
N ILE A 91 -8.53 2.77 -4.80
CA ILE A 91 -7.37 1.90 -4.63
C ILE A 91 -7.71 0.50 -5.15
N GLU A 92 -6.88 -0.04 -6.02
CA GLU A 92 -7.01 -1.39 -6.55
C GLU A 92 -6.13 -2.34 -5.74
N LEU A 93 -6.64 -3.51 -5.39
CA LEU A 93 -5.90 -4.53 -4.64
C LEU A 93 -5.82 -5.82 -5.45
N LEU A 94 -4.59 -6.27 -5.71
CA LEU A 94 -4.29 -7.45 -6.51
C LEU A 94 -3.63 -8.51 -5.63
N PRO A 95 -4.32 -9.62 -5.28
CA PRO A 95 -3.66 -10.77 -4.67
C PRO A 95 -2.70 -11.41 -5.68
N LEU A 96 -1.53 -11.83 -5.22
CA LEU A 96 -0.51 -12.45 -6.04
C LEU A 96 -0.29 -13.90 -5.62
N GLU A 97 -0.13 -14.77 -6.62
CA GLU A 97 0.32 -16.15 -6.45
C GLU A 97 1.73 -16.28 -7.03
N GLU A 98 2.68 -16.68 -6.20
CA GLU A 98 4.04 -16.95 -6.66
C GLU A 98 4.08 -18.28 -7.42
N PHE A 99 4.47 -18.26 -8.69
CA PHE A 99 4.61 -19.47 -9.52
C PHE A 99 6.07 -19.85 -9.79
N ALA A 100 7.01 -18.90 -9.69
CA ALA A 100 8.45 -19.06 -9.85
C ALA A 100 9.17 -17.77 -9.43
N GLY A 101 10.41 -17.86 -8.90
CA GLY A 101 11.17 -16.66 -8.57
C GLY A 101 12.28 -16.86 -7.53
N TRP A 102 12.83 -15.74 -7.07
CA TRP A 102 13.74 -15.62 -5.93
C TRP A 102 13.59 -14.21 -5.34
N GLU A 103 13.63 -14.06 -4.01
CA GLU A 103 13.43 -12.75 -3.32
C GLU A 103 14.70 -11.87 -3.36
N SER A 104 15.87 -12.46 -3.13
CA SER A 104 17.17 -11.77 -3.23
C SER A 104 18.27 -12.70 -3.74
N ARG A 105 19.28 -12.14 -4.41
CA ARG A 105 20.54 -12.80 -4.72
C ARG A 105 21.61 -12.16 -3.84
N SER A 106 22.19 -12.95 -2.95
CA SER A 106 23.38 -12.56 -2.18
C SER A 106 24.64 -12.63 -3.04
#